data_AF-A0A094CTR6-F1
#
_entry.id   AF-A0A094CTR6-F1
#
_cell.length_a   1.000
_cell.length_b   1.000
_cell.length_c   1.000
_cell.angle_alpha   90.00
_cell.angle_beta   90.00
_cell.angle_gamma   90.00
#
_symmetry.space_group_name_H-M   'P 1'
#
loop_
_entity.id
_entity.type
_entity.pdbx_description
1 polymer ?
#
loop_
_entity_poly.entity_id
_entity_poly.type
_entity_poly.pdbx_seq_one_letter_code
_entity_poly.pdbx_strand_id
1 'polypeptide(L)'
;MTQTSSINVYSSDYKFLGASIAIILLSLILITPLYYGYWKIGRRPTLNPLETAKAFGAPLLERAGSNMEVIGLVKVVGPTKVRYGEVLREEDGVQVYKLEIAEAEVVQAPRRAVTYQ
;
A
#
# COMPACT_ATOMS: atom_id res chain seq x y z
N MET A 1 -26.90 34.23 -60.93
CA MET A 1 -27.20 32.95 -60.27
C MET A 1 -26.29 32.83 -59.06
N THR A 2 -26.84 32.71 -57.86
CA THR A 2 -26.08 32.61 -56.61
C THR A 2 -26.25 31.20 -56.06
N GLN A 3 -25.15 30.46 -55.89
CA GLN A 3 -25.14 29.08 -55.40
C GLN A 3 -24.64 29.07 -53.95
N THR A 4 -25.47 28.63 -53.02
CA THR A 4 -25.11 28.47 -51.60
C THR A 4 -24.66 27.02 -51.37
N SER A 5 -23.46 26.83 -50.84
CA SER A 5 -22.94 25.51 -50.45
C SER A 5 -22.68 25.50 -48.95
N SER A 6 -23.15 24.45 -48.27
CA SER A 6 -22.93 24.26 -46.84
C SER A 6 -21.56 23.61 -46.61
N ILE A 7 -20.62 24.36 -46.05
CA ILE A 7 -19.35 23.81 -45.56
C ILE A 7 -19.45 23.55 -44.05
N ASN A 8 -18.83 22.46 -43.58
CA ASN A 8 -18.77 22.16 -42.16
C ASN A 8 -17.62 22.98 -41.54
N VAL A 9 -17.95 23.91 -40.64
CA VAL A 9 -16.96 24.75 -39.95
C VAL A 9 -16.89 24.28 -38.50
N TYR A 10 -15.72 23.80 -38.11
CA TYR A 10 -15.46 23.44 -36.72
C TYR A 10 -15.39 24.71 -35.87
N SER A 11 -16.19 24.76 -34.80
CA SER A 11 -16.17 25.83 -33.81
C SER A 11 -15.99 25.21 -32.43
N SER A 12 -14.90 25.56 -31.75
CA SER A 12 -14.61 25.07 -30.39
C SER A 12 -15.34 25.91 -29.36
N ASP A 13 -16.02 25.25 -28.42
CA ASP A 13 -16.58 25.93 -27.25
C ASP A 13 -15.54 25.97 -26.12
N TYR A 14 -14.91 27.13 -25.97
CA TYR A 14 -13.87 27.39 -24.97
C TYR A 14 -14.39 27.41 -23.53
N LYS A 15 -15.71 27.48 -23.30
CA LYS A 15 -16.27 27.42 -21.92
C LYS A 15 -16.05 26.04 -21.32
N PHE A 16 -16.29 24.99 -22.10
CA PHE A 16 -16.04 23.62 -21.66
C PHE A 16 -14.55 23.39 -21.44
N LEU A 17 -13.68 23.92 -22.32
CA LEU A 17 -12.24 23.87 -22.14
C LEU A 17 -11.80 24.51 -20.82
N GLY A 18 -12.28 25.72 -20.53
CA GLY A 18 -11.98 26.44 -19.29
C GLY A 18 -12.48 25.69 -18.06
N ALA A 19 -13.70 25.16 -18.10
CA ALA A 19 -14.26 24.37 -17.01
C ALA A 19 -13.46 23.09 -16.74
N SER A 20 -13.03 22.38 -17.79
CA SER A 20 -12.19 21.18 -17.65
C SER A 20 -10.84 21.50 -17.03
N ILE A 21 -10.17 22.57 -17.47
CA ILE A 21 -8.88 23.00 -16.90
C ILE A 21 -9.04 23.36 -15.42
N ALA A 22 -10.11 24.10 -15.07
CA ALA A 22 -10.38 24.47 -13.69
C ALA A 22 -10.57 23.23 -12.79
N ILE A 23 -11.30 22.22 -13.27
CA ILE A 23 -11.48 20.94 -12.54
C ILE A 23 -10.14 20.23 -12.38
N ILE A 24 -9.31 20.13 -13.42
CA ILE A 24 -7.99 19.49 -13.35
C ILE A 24 -7.09 20.16 -12.31
N LEU A 25 -7.04 21.49 -12.32
CA LEU A 25 -6.23 22.26 -11.35
C LEU A 25 -6.77 22.09 -9.93
N LEU A 26 -8.09 22.10 -9.74
CA LEU A 26 -8.71 21.85 -8.45
C LEU A 26 -8.34 20.46 -7.93
N SER A 27 -8.43 19.42 -8.77
CA SER A 27 -8.00 18.07 -8.40
C SER A 27 -6.53 18.02 -7.99
N LEU A 28 -5.64 18.71 -8.70
CA LEU A 28 -4.22 18.77 -8.36
C LEU A 28 -3.99 19.41 -6.97
N ILE A 29 -4.68 20.50 -6.68
CA ILE A 29 -4.62 21.18 -5.37
C ILE A 29 -5.11 20.24 -4.26
N LEU A 30 -6.21 19.52 -4.49
CA LEU A 30 -6.76 18.57 -3.52
C LEU A 30 -5.86 17.36 -3.27
N ILE A 31 -5.11 16.91 -4.27
CA ILE A 31 -4.19 15.77 -4.15
C ILE A 31 -2.86 16.19 -3.49
N THR A 32 -2.42 17.43 -3.69
CA THR A 32 -1.15 17.95 -3.14
C THR A 32 -0.94 17.68 -1.62
N PRO A 33 -1.91 17.91 -0.71
CA PRO A 33 -1.71 17.64 0.71
C PRO A 33 -1.46 16.16 1.04
N LEU A 34 -1.85 15.20 0.18
CA LEU A 34 -1.54 13.78 0.39
C LEU A 34 -0.03 13.48 0.34
N TYR A 35 0.75 14.33 -0.35
CA TYR A 35 2.21 14.20 -0.43
C TYR A 35 2.94 15.00 0.66
N TYR A 36 2.22 15.73 1.52
CA TYR A 36 2.84 16.54 2.55
C TYR A 36 3.54 15.65 3.59
N GLY A 37 4.86 15.79 3.70
CA GLY A 37 5.67 15.03 4.67
C GLY A 37 6.34 13.78 4.09
N TYR A 38 6.09 13.42 2.83
CA TYR A 38 6.82 12.33 2.16
C TYR A 38 8.34 12.58 2.16
N TRP A 39 8.75 13.85 2.10
CA TRP A 39 10.14 14.31 2.18
C TRP A 39 10.80 14.12 3.55
N LYS A 40 10.03 13.89 4.62
CA LYS A 40 10.57 13.67 5.97
C LYS A 40 11.03 12.22 6.18
N ILE A 41 10.69 11.32 5.25
CA ILE A 41 11.11 9.92 5.30
C ILE A 41 12.63 9.88 5.04
N GLY A 42 13.40 9.47 6.05
CA GLY A 42 14.87 9.49 6.01
C GLY A 42 15.53 8.45 5.09
N ARG A 43 14.76 7.86 4.17
CA ARG A 43 15.20 6.91 3.14
C ARG A 43 14.28 7.00 1.93
N ARG A 44 14.66 6.38 0.81
CA ARG A 44 13.76 6.23 -0.32
C ARG A 44 12.76 5.09 -0.01
N PRO A 45 11.47 5.38 0.22
CA PRO A 45 10.50 4.31 0.44
C PRO A 45 10.33 3.53 -0.86
N THR A 46 10.39 2.21 -0.78
CA THR A 46 9.97 1.35 -1.87
C THR A 46 8.63 0.73 -1.51
N LEU A 47 7.76 0.50 -2.50
CA LEU A 47 6.52 -0.25 -2.28
C LEU A 47 6.76 -1.76 -2.28
N ASN A 48 7.95 -2.18 -1.83
CA ASN A 48 8.31 -3.58 -1.77
C ASN A 48 7.45 -4.27 -0.69
N PRO A 49 6.88 -5.46 -0.96
CA PRO A 49 6.07 -6.19 0.01
C PRO A 49 6.68 -6.33 1.41
N LEU A 50 8.01 -6.49 1.52
CA LEU A 50 8.69 -6.58 2.83
C LEU A 50 8.72 -5.23 3.57
N GLU A 51 8.97 -4.13 2.87
CA GLU A 51 8.95 -2.80 3.48
C GLU A 51 7.52 -2.41 3.88
N THR A 52 6.55 -2.74 3.03
CA THR A 52 5.13 -2.55 3.29
C THR A 52 4.68 -3.38 4.50
N ALA A 53 5.04 -4.67 4.58
CA ALA A 53 4.73 -5.51 5.73
C ALA A 53 5.34 -4.97 7.03
N LYS A 54 6.58 -4.46 7.00
CA LYS A 54 7.21 -3.82 8.16
C LYS A 54 6.48 -2.54 8.56
N ALA A 55 6.05 -1.72 7.60
CA ALA A 55 5.28 -0.51 7.86
C ALA A 55 3.91 -0.82 8.50
N PHE A 56 3.31 -1.96 8.17
CA PHE A 56 2.09 -2.46 8.81
C PHE A 56 2.32 -3.23 10.13
N GLY A 57 3.56 -3.26 10.65
CA GLY A 57 3.86 -3.86 11.94
C GLY A 57 3.92 -5.39 11.93
N ALA A 58 4.36 -6.01 10.82
CA ALA A 58 4.53 -7.46 10.75
C ALA A 58 5.51 -7.96 11.86
N PRO A 59 5.06 -8.86 12.77
CA PRO A 59 5.87 -9.34 13.90
C PRO A 59 7.19 -9.98 13.49
N LEU A 60 7.18 -10.73 12.37
CA LEU A 60 8.38 -11.36 11.81
C LEU A 60 9.52 -10.39 11.48
N LEU A 61 9.19 -9.12 11.23
CA LEU A 61 10.14 -8.10 10.83
C LEU A 61 10.55 -7.21 12.01
N GLU A 62 10.04 -7.42 13.22
CA GLU A 62 10.36 -6.62 14.42
C GLU A 62 11.86 -6.60 14.73
N ARG A 63 12.55 -7.73 14.51
CA ARG A 63 14.02 -7.85 14.67
C ARG A 63 14.84 -6.96 13.73
N ALA A 64 14.23 -6.46 12.64
CA ALA A 64 14.88 -5.56 11.71
C ALA A 64 14.66 -4.08 12.08
N GLY A 65 15.63 -3.23 11.71
CA GLY A 65 15.58 -1.80 12.03
C GLY A 65 14.34 -1.10 11.49
N SER A 66 13.79 -0.14 12.25
CA SER A 66 12.55 0.58 11.93
C SER A 66 12.60 1.35 10.61
N ASN A 67 13.76 1.91 10.26
CA ASN A 67 13.99 2.65 9.01
C ASN A 67 14.95 1.92 8.05
N MET A 68 14.92 0.60 8.03
CA MET A 68 15.81 -0.23 7.18
C MET A 68 15.24 -0.40 5.77
N GLU A 69 16.11 -0.34 4.74
CA GLU A 69 15.76 -0.64 3.35
C GLU A 69 15.64 -2.15 3.10
N VAL A 70 14.97 -2.55 2.02
CA VAL A 70 14.68 -3.95 1.70
C VAL A 70 15.92 -4.85 1.68
N ILE A 71 17.05 -4.37 1.18
CA ILE A 71 18.31 -5.16 1.13
C ILE A 71 18.80 -5.46 2.54
N GLY A 72 18.65 -4.50 3.47
CA GLY A 72 18.92 -4.70 4.89
C GLY A 72 17.93 -5.67 5.52
N LEU A 73 16.63 -5.52 5.23
CA LEU A 73 15.59 -6.42 5.74
C LEU A 73 15.88 -7.88 5.35
N VAL A 74 16.18 -8.15 4.08
CA VAL A 74 16.49 -9.51 3.60
C VAL A 74 17.75 -10.09 4.26
N LYS A 75 18.76 -9.28 4.57
CA LYS A 75 19.95 -9.76 5.30
C LYS A 75 19.62 -10.21 6.72
N VAL A 76 18.66 -9.54 7.39
CA VAL A 76 18.28 -9.83 8.77
C VAL A 76 17.28 -10.99 8.84
N VAL A 77 16.25 -10.99 7.99
CA VAL A 77 15.13 -11.94 8.08
C VAL A 77 15.11 -13.02 6.99
N GLY A 78 15.91 -12.87 5.93
CA GLY A 78 15.92 -13.79 4.79
C GLY A 78 16.23 -15.25 5.13
N PRO A 79 17.12 -15.56 6.11
CA PRO A 79 17.36 -16.94 6.53
C PRO A 79 16.20 -17.59 7.30
N THR A 80 15.23 -16.81 7.77
CA THR A 80 14.13 -17.32 8.60
C THR A 80 13.13 -18.09 7.75
N LYS A 81 12.96 -19.39 8.06
CA LYS A 81 11.93 -20.22 7.42
C LYS A 81 10.57 -19.88 8.02
N VAL A 82 9.64 -19.43 7.19
CA VAL A 82 8.30 -19.03 7.60
C VAL A 82 7.24 -19.95 7.03
N ARG A 83 6.12 -20.07 7.73
CA ARG A 83 4.94 -20.83 7.30
C ARG A 83 3.68 -20.07 7.71
N TYR A 84 2.62 -20.18 6.91
CA TYR A 84 1.29 -19.72 7.30
C TYR A 84 0.56 -20.80 8.08
N GLY A 85 -0.04 -20.44 9.21
CA GLY A 85 -0.85 -21.37 9.98
C GLY A 85 -1.31 -20.79 11.30
N GLU A 86 -1.71 -21.68 12.20
CA GLU A 86 -2.17 -21.34 13.54
C GLU A 86 -0.97 -21.11 14.46
N VAL A 87 -0.98 -19.98 15.16
CA VAL A 87 0.02 -19.63 16.18
C VAL A 87 -0.71 -19.30 17.47
N LEU A 88 -0.15 -19.74 18.60
CA LEU A 88 -0.61 -19.38 19.93
C LEU A 88 0.06 -18.05 20.32
N ARG A 89 -0.74 -17.02 20.59
CA ARG A 89 -0.25 -15.72 21.06
C ARG A 89 -0.94 -15.37 22.36
N GLU A 90 -0.24 -14.67 23.23
CA GLU A 90 -0.83 -14.08 24.42
C GLU A 90 -1.24 -12.64 24.13
N GLU A 91 -2.53 -12.33 24.33
CA GLU A 91 -3.11 -11.01 24.16
C GLU A 91 -3.94 -10.68 25.41
N ASP A 92 -3.60 -9.59 26.10
CA ASP A 92 -4.22 -9.17 27.37
C ASP A 92 -4.29 -10.27 28.46
N GLY A 93 -3.26 -11.12 28.53
CA GLY A 93 -3.18 -12.23 29.50
C GLY A 93 -4.04 -13.45 29.12
N VAL A 94 -4.64 -13.45 27.93
CA VAL A 94 -5.40 -14.57 27.39
C VAL A 94 -4.64 -15.19 26.22
N GLN A 95 -4.55 -16.51 26.21
CA GLN A 95 -3.97 -17.26 25.10
C GLN A 95 -5.00 -17.38 23.97
N VAL A 96 -4.71 -16.75 22.84
CA VAL A 96 -5.54 -16.74 21.64
C VAL A 96 -4.83 -17.42 20.48
N TYR A 97 -5.59 -18.20 19.72
CA TYR A 97 -5.11 -18.79 18.47
C TYR A 97 -5.39 -17.83 17.34
N LYS A 98 -4.34 -17.47 16.61
CA LYS A 98 -4.41 -16.56 15.47
C LYS A 98 -3.83 -17.21 14.22
N LEU A 99 -4.38 -16.83 13.07
CA LEU A 99 -3.78 -17.19 11.78
C LEU A 99 -2.80 -16.10 11.38
N GLU A 100 -1.53 -16.48 11.28
CA GLU A 100 -0.48 -15.58 10.84
C GLU A 100 0.63 -16.31 10.09
N ILE A 101 1.46 -15.54 9.41
CA ILE A 101 2.73 -16.02 8.91
C ILE A 101 3.72 -15.87 10.06
N ALA A 102 4.26 -16.98 10.55
CA ALA A 102 5.27 -16.98 11.61
C ALA A 102 6.38 -18.00 11.29
N GLU A 103 7.34 -18.14 12.20
CA GLU A 103 8.44 -19.09 12.04
C GLU A 103 7.90 -20.52 11.94
N ALA A 104 8.44 -21.28 10.99
CA ALA A 104 7.91 -22.59 10.64
C ALA A 104 7.87 -23.57 11.83
N GLU A 105 8.76 -23.39 12.81
CA GLU A 105 8.85 -24.20 14.03
C GLU A 105 7.70 -23.93 15.02
N VAL A 106 7.21 -22.70 15.10
CA VAL A 106 6.14 -22.29 16.04
C VAL A 106 4.75 -22.50 15.45
N VAL A 107 4.64 -22.50 14.11
CA VAL A 107 3.38 -22.59 13.39
C VAL A 107 2.82 -24.01 13.43
N GLN A 108 1.54 -24.15 13.73
CA GLN A 108 0.79 -25.40 13.62
C GLN A 108 -0.14 -25.37 12.39
N ALA A 109 -0.53 -26.55 11.92
CA ALA A 109 -1.51 -26.64 10.83
C ALA A 109 -2.87 -26.10 11.32
N PRO A 110 -3.56 -25.27 10.52
CA PRO A 110 -4.82 -24.69 10.94
C PRO A 110 -5.88 -25.78 11.16
N ARG A 111 -6.61 -25.66 12.25
CA ARG A 111 -7.71 -26.55 12.62
C ARG A 111 -8.93 -26.24 11.76
N ARG A 112 -9.59 -27.29 11.29
CA ARG A 112 -10.81 -27.16 10.47
C ARG A 112 -11.97 -26.68 11.34
N ALA A 113 -12.82 -25.82 10.79
CA ALA A 113 -14.04 -25.30 11.44
C ALA A 113 -13.81 -24.49 12.73
N VAL A 114 -12.63 -23.88 12.89
CA VAL A 114 -12.33 -22.94 13.98
C VAL A 114 -12.29 -21.52 13.42
N THR A 115 -12.92 -20.57 14.11
CA THR A 115 -12.80 -19.14 13.81
C THR A 115 -11.63 -18.57 14.59
N TYR A 116 -10.72 -17.93 13.87
CA TYR A 116 -9.55 -17.26 14.42
C TYR A 116 -9.85 -15.77 14.60
N GLN A 117 -9.39 -15.18 15.70
CA GLN A 117 -9.55 -13.75 15.99
C GLN A 117 -8.23 -12.99 15.86
#